data_AF-A0A919GP68-F1
#
_entry.id   AF-A0A919GP68-F1
#
_cell.length_a   1.000
_cell.length_b   1.000
_cell.length_c   1.000
_cell.angle_alpha   90.00
_cell.angle_beta   90.00
_cell.angle_gamma   90.00
#
_symmetry.space_group_name_H-M   'P 1'
#
loop_
_entity.id
_entity.type
_entity.pdbx_description
1 polymer ?
#
loop_
_entity_poly.entity_id
_entity_poly.type
_entity_poly.pdbx_seq_one_letter_code
_entity_poly.pdbx_strand_id
1 'polypeptide(L)'
;MLLVARTHAAGLQAVSWTLDLFRRGEQPPGLELVAVVLVADAPGRLPRQLLQRIKVIGSAIETYQVPWVPAWRTGDLTAPPPRETARLAALVTPPGQETHTRSGR
;
A
#
# COMPACT_ATOMS: atom_id res chain seq x y z
N MET A 1 -3.70 7.23 9.79
CA MET A 1 -2.37 6.63 9.48
C MET A 1 -2.52 5.59 8.37
N LEU A 2 -1.51 5.44 7.51
CA LEU A 2 -1.39 4.32 6.57
C LEU A 2 -0.38 3.30 7.10
N LEU A 3 -0.74 2.01 7.07
CA LEU A 3 0.19 0.92 7.37
C LEU A 3 0.76 0.33 6.08
N VAL A 4 2.08 0.43 5.88
CA VAL A 4 2.73 -0.04 4.66
C VAL A 4 3.52 -1.31 4.94
N ALA A 5 3.38 -2.33 4.08
CA ALA A 5 4.16 -3.56 4.17
C ALA A 5 4.50 -4.11 2.80
N ARG A 6 5.61 -4.86 2.72
CA ARG A 6 5.96 -5.64 1.52
C ARG A 6 5.19 -6.96 1.48
N THR A 7 4.84 -7.45 0.30
CA THR A 7 4.04 -8.69 0.08
C THR A 7 4.81 -10.01 0.29
N HIS A 8 5.76 -10.05 1.22
CA HIS A 8 6.43 -11.28 1.65
C HIS A 8 5.82 -11.78 2.97
N ALA A 9 6.12 -13.03 3.36
CA ALA A 9 5.49 -13.68 4.51
C ALA A 9 5.57 -12.87 5.81
N ALA A 10 6.77 -12.38 6.17
CA ALA A 10 6.94 -11.58 7.39
C ALA A 10 6.19 -10.24 7.34
N GLY A 11 6.22 -9.55 6.19
CA GLY A 11 5.47 -8.32 5.99
C GLY A 11 3.97 -8.50 6.17
N LEU A 12 3.38 -9.53 5.56
CA LEU A 12 1.96 -9.82 5.72
C LEU A 12 1.59 -10.30 7.13
N GLN A 13 2.50 -11.01 7.81
CA GLN A 13 2.31 -11.39 9.22
C GLN A 13 2.31 -10.16 10.14
N ALA A 14 3.21 -9.21 9.90
CA ALA A 14 3.24 -7.95 10.65
C ALA A 14 1.94 -7.15 10.45
N VAL A 15 1.41 -7.10 9.21
CA VAL A 15 0.10 -6.48 8.96
C VAL A 15 -1.00 -7.15 9.77
N SER A 16 -1.11 -8.48 9.73
CA SER A 16 -2.12 -9.20 10.51
C SER A 16 -2.00 -8.93 12.01
N TRP A 17 -0.79 -8.86 12.54
CA TRP A 17 -0.53 -8.57 13.95
C TRP A 17 -0.96 -7.13 14.32
N THR A 18 -0.60 -6.14 13.50
CA THR A 18 -1.02 -4.76 13.72
C THR A 18 -2.55 -4.63 13.64
N LEU A 19 -3.21 -5.28 12.68
CA LEU A 19 -4.68 -5.26 12.61
C LEU A 19 -5.34 -5.85 13.85
N ASP A 20 -4.78 -6.93 14.41
CA ASP A 20 -5.27 -7.51 15.66
C ASP A 20 -5.08 -6.55 16.86
N LEU A 21 -3.94 -5.86 16.93
CA LEU A 21 -3.65 -4.84 17.94
C LEU A 21 -4.67 -3.69 17.90
N PHE A 22 -5.00 -3.17 16.70
CA PHE A 22 -6.03 -2.13 16.56
C PHE A 22 -7.42 -2.64 16.90
N ARG A 23 -7.75 -3.87 16.52
CA ARG A 23 -9.04 -4.50 16.84
C ARG A 23 -9.24 -4.66 18.35
N ARG A 24 -8.15 -4.88 19.10
CA ARG A 24 -8.16 -4.98 20.57
C ARG A 24 -8.18 -3.63 21.28
N GLY A 25 -8.00 -2.52 20.56
CA GLY A 25 -7.87 -1.20 21.18
C GLY A 25 -6.51 -0.96 21.84
N GLU A 26 -5.49 -1.75 21.48
CA GLU A 26 -4.14 -1.70 22.08
C GLU A 26 -3.19 -0.73 21.34
N GLN A 27 -3.71 0.04 20.39
CA GLN A 27 -2.95 1.07 19.68
C GLN A 27 -2.65 2.28 20.59
N PRO A 28 -1.54 3.01 20.34
CA PRO A 28 -1.27 4.27 21.01
C PRO A 28 -2.47 5.24 20.92
N PRO A 29 -2.77 6.02 21.98
CA PRO A 29 -3.87 6.97 21.96
C PRO A 29 -3.78 7.98 20.80
N GLY A 30 -4.94 8.31 20.22
CA GLY A 30 -5.04 9.25 19.10
C GLY A 30 -4.61 8.70 17.74
N LEU A 31 -4.32 7.40 17.65
CA LEU A 31 -3.83 6.77 16.42
C LEU A 31 -4.95 5.98 15.74
N GLU A 32 -5.29 6.40 14.51
CA GLU A 32 -6.30 5.75 13.68
C GLU A 32 -5.65 5.11 12.44
N LEU A 33 -5.99 3.86 12.16
CA LEU A 33 -5.56 3.17 10.96
C LEU A 33 -6.60 3.36 9.85
N VAL A 34 -6.21 4.06 8.79
CA VAL A 34 -7.08 4.43 7.67
C VAL A 34 -7.09 3.34 6.60
N ALA A 35 -5.91 2.84 6.24
CA ALA A 35 -5.76 1.81 5.22
C ALA A 35 -4.43 1.06 5.34
N VAL A 36 -4.36 -0.09 4.67
CA VAL A 36 -3.12 -0.85 4.44
C VAL A 36 -2.64 -0.64 3.01
N VAL A 37 -1.33 -0.45 2.84
CA VAL A 37 -0.67 -0.39 1.53
C VAL A 37 0.29 -1.58 1.40
N LEU A 38 0.02 -2.44 0.44
CA LEU A 38 0.82 -3.63 0.15
C LEU A 38 1.70 -3.38 -1.07
N VAL A 39 3.01 -3.35 -0.85
CA VAL A 39 4.03 -3.12 -1.89
C VAL A 39 4.59 -4.46 -2.34
N ALA A 40 4.60 -4.71 -3.64
CA ALA A 40 5.21 -5.91 -4.21
C ALA A 40 6.67 -6.04 -3.73
N ASP A 41 6.99 -7.17 -3.12
CA ASP A 41 8.32 -7.46 -2.57
C ASP A 41 9.33 -7.86 -3.64
N ALA A 42 8.87 -8.49 -4.72
CA ALA A 42 9.66 -8.95 -5.86
C ALA A 42 8.81 -8.89 -7.15
N PRO A 43 9.42 -8.93 -8.35
CA PRO A 43 8.65 -9.04 -9.59
C PRO A 43 7.98 -10.41 -9.73
N GLY A 44 6.93 -10.48 -10.54
CA GLY A 44 6.25 -11.72 -10.90
C GLY A 44 5.03 -12.05 -10.03
N ARG A 45 4.56 -13.29 -10.15
CA ARG A 45 3.32 -13.74 -9.49
C ARG A 45 3.60 -14.14 -8.04
N LEU A 46 2.77 -13.62 -7.13
CA LEU A 46 2.80 -14.02 -5.72
C LEU A 46 2.41 -15.50 -5.53
N PRO A 47 3.10 -16.23 -4.61
CA PRO A 47 2.64 -17.53 -4.15
C PRO A 47 1.20 -17.49 -3.65
N ARG A 48 0.42 -18.53 -3.94
CA ARG A 48 -1.02 -18.62 -3.59
C ARG A 48 -1.29 -18.34 -2.11
N GLN A 49 -0.43 -18.80 -1.22
CA GLN A 49 -0.56 -18.59 0.23
C GLN A 49 -0.53 -17.09 0.59
N LEU A 50 0.33 -16.31 -0.05
CA LEU A 50 0.41 -14.86 0.17
C LEU A 50 -0.83 -14.16 -0.39
N LEU A 51 -1.29 -14.54 -1.59
CA LEU A 51 -2.54 -14.02 -2.17
C LEU A 51 -3.76 -14.27 -1.27
N GLN A 52 -3.87 -15.45 -0.66
CA GLN A 52 -4.94 -15.76 0.28
C GLN A 52 -4.89 -14.85 1.51
N ARG A 53 -3.70 -14.63 2.08
CA ARG A 53 -3.53 -13.72 3.22
C ARG A 53 -3.86 -12.27 2.86
N ILE A 54 -3.47 -11.81 1.67
CA ILE A 54 -3.84 -10.49 1.16
C ILE A 54 -5.37 -10.35 1.05
N LYS A 55 -6.06 -11.38 0.56
CA LYS A 55 -7.53 -11.37 0.48
C LYS A 55 -8.18 -11.25 1.87
N VAL A 56 -7.65 -11.95 2.86
CA VAL A 56 -8.13 -11.84 4.25
C VAL A 56 -7.89 -10.44 4.80
N ILE A 57 -6.70 -9.87 4.63
CA ILE A 57 -6.39 -8.49 5.02
C ILE A 57 -7.37 -7.50 4.37
N GLY A 58 -7.61 -7.63 3.06
CA GLY A 58 -8.52 -6.76 2.31
C GLY A 58 -10.00 -6.88 2.71
N SER A 59 -10.40 -7.95 3.40
CA SER A 59 -11.75 -8.05 3.98
C SER A 59 -11.90 -7.34 5.32
N ALA A 60 -10.80 -7.02 5.99
CA ALA A 60 -10.81 -6.38 7.31
C ALA A 60 -10.62 -4.86 7.22
N ILE A 61 -9.91 -4.38 6.20
CA ILE A 61 -9.58 -2.96 6.02
C ILE A 61 -9.33 -2.61 4.55
N GLU A 62 -9.61 -1.36 4.18
CA GLU A 62 -9.27 -0.83 2.87
C GLU A 62 -7.79 -1.07 2.57
N THR A 63 -7.51 -1.68 1.42
CA THR A 63 -6.18 -2.15 1.05
C THR A 63 -5.82 -1.70 -0.35
N TYR A 64 -4.70 -1.00 -0.47
CA TYR A 64 -4.12 -0.56 -1.74
C TYR A 64 -2.92 -1.42 -2.10
N GLN A 65 -2.71 -1.67 -3.40
CA GLN A 65 -1.56 -2.42 -3.89
C GLN A 65 -0.65 -1.51 -4.72
N VAL A 66 0.64 -1.63 -4.47
CA VAL A 66 1.70 -0.97 -5.24
C VAL A 66 2.51 -2.07 -5.92
N PRO A 67 2.46 -2.18 -7.26
CA PRO A 67 3.15 -3.26 -7.97
C PRO A 67 4.67 -3.07 -7.95
N TRP A 68 5.40 -4.07 -8.42
CA TRP A 68 6.84 -3.97 -8.54
C TRP A 68 7.20 -3.06 -9.72
N VAL A 69 7.91 -1.97 -9.43
CA VAL A 69 8.41 -1.02 -10.44
C VAL A 69 9.95 -1.13 -10.48
N PRO A 70 10.54 -1.71 -11.53
CA PRO A 70 11.99 -1.86 -11.63
C PRO A 70 12.75 -0.53 -11.49
N ALA A 71 12.28 0.53 -12.14
CA ALA A 71 12.91 1.86 -12.13
C ALA A 71 13.08 2.43 -10.70
N TRP A 72 12.09 2.21 -9.82
CA TRP A 72 12.16 2.68 -8.44
C TRP A 72 13.26 2.00 -7.62
N ARG A 73 13.73 0.80 -8.01
CA ARG A 73 14.82 0.10 -7.30
C ARG A 73 16.19 0.67 -7.57
N THR A 74 16.36 1.30 -8.73
CA THR A 74 17.57 2.01 -9.10
C THR A 74 17.49 3.50 -8.73
N GLY A 75 16.44 3.91 -8.01
CA GLY A 75 16.23 5.30 -7.60
C GLY A 75 15.63 6.20 -8.69
N ASP A 76 15.25 5.65 -9.85
CA ASP A 76 14.57 6.41 -10.89
C ASP A 76 13.08 6.54 -10.55
N LEU A 77 12.73 7.70 -9.99
CA LEU A 77 11.35 8.06 -9.65
C LEU A 77 10.66 8.91 -10.73
N THR A 78 11.31 9.12 -11.88
CA THR A 78 10.74 9.91 -12.99
C THR A 78 9.76 9.11 -13.84
N ALA A 79 9.85 7.77 -13.76
CA ALA A 79 8.88 6.88 -14.39
C ALA A 79 7.47 7.15 -13.88
N PRO A 80 6.45 7.18 -14.77
CA PRO A 80 5.07 7.42 -14.35
C PRO A 80 4.63 6.35 -13.34
N PRO A 81 3.90 6.74 -12.29
CA PRO A 81 3.44 5.79 -11.29
C PRO A 81 2.49 4.76 -11.92
N PRO A 82 2.50 3.50 -11.45
CA PRO A 82 1.58 2.47 -11.93
C PRO A 82 0.12 2.90 -11.80
N ARG A 83 -0.75 2.47 -12.73
CA ARG A 83 -2.17 2.84 -12.69
C ARG A 83 -2.87 2.36 -11.43
N GLU A 84 -2.40 1.23 -10.89
CA GLU A 84 -2.85 0.63 -9.64
C GLU A 84 -2.70 1.58 -8.44
N THR A 85 -1.73 2.50 -8.48
CA THR A 85 -1.51 3.46 -7.39
C THR A 85 -2.38 4.70 -7.49
N ALA A 86 -3.20 4.86 -8.53
CA ALA A 86 -4.01 6.07 -8.73
C ALA A 86 -4.99 6.32 -7.56
N ARG A 87 -5.68 5.28 -7.07
CA ARG A 87 -6.57 5.43 -5.90
C ARG A 87 -5.82 5.74 -4.62
N LEU A 88 -4.62 5.18 -4.45
CA LEU A 88 -3.76 5.49 -3.32
C LEU A 88 -3.28 6.96 -3.39
N ALA A 89 -2.90 7.43 -4.59
CA ALA A 89 -2.50 8.82 -4.81
C ALA A 89 -3.63 9.79 -4.42
N ALA A 90 -4.87 9.50 -4.82
CA ALA A 90 -6.03 10.31 -4.44
C ALA A 90 -6.26 10.36 -2.92
N LEU A 91 -5.84 9.33 -2.16
CA LEU A 91 -5.97 9.29 -0.70
C LEU A 91 -4.93 10.16 0.02
N VAL A 92 -3.73 10.33 -0.55
CA VAL A 92 -2.61 11.04 0.08
C VAL A 92 -2.42 12.46 -0.44
N THR A 93 -3.06 12.81 -1.56
CA THR A 93 -3.04 14.16 -2.12
C THR A 93 -4.08 15.04 -1.42
N PRO A 94 -3.69 16.18 -0.82
CA PRO A 94 -4.65 17.12 -0.25
C PRO A 94 -5.64 17.63 -1.31
N PRO A 95 -6.91 17.90 -0.97
CA PRO A 95 -7.83 18.54 -1.90
C PRO A 95 -7.26 19.89 -2.34
N GLY A 96 -7.05 20.06 -3.65
CA GLY A 96 -6.48 21.27 -4.26
C GLY A 96 -5.10 21.12 -4.93
N GLN A 97 -4.44 19.97 -4.81
CA GLN A 97 -3.24 19.64 -5.59
C GLN A 97 -3.60 18.72 -6.77
N GLU A 98 -4.42 19.23 -7.69
CA GLU A 98 -4.51 18.62 -9.02
C GLU A 98 -3.13 18.78 -9.67
N THR A 99 -2.48 17.65 -9.96
CA THR A 99 -1.19 17.62 -10.66
C THR A 99 -1.34 18.39 -11.96
N HIS A 100 -0.82 19.62 -11.97
CA HIS A 100 -0.67 20.45 -13.15
C HIS A 100 0.31 19.74 -14.08
N THR A 101 -0.22 18.77 -14.84
CA THR A 101 0.48 18.17 -15.95
C THR A 101 0.54 19.25 -16.99
N ARG A 102 1.64 19.99 -16.97
CA ARG A 102 2.00 21.02 -17.92
C ARG A 102 2.10 20.35 -19.29
N SER A 103 0.97 20.24 -19.98
CA SER A 103 0.93 19.87 -21.40
C SER A 103 1.39 21.10 -22.18
N GLY A 104 2.69 21.22 -22.36
CA GLY A 104 3.25 22.09 -23.38
C GLY A 104 3.10 21.43 -24.74
N ARG A 105 2.13 21.89 -25.53
CA ARG A 105 2.32 22.20 -26.95
C ARG A 105 1.19 23.08 -27.46
#